data_AF-A0A382PSL3-F1
#
_entry.id   AF-A0A382PSL3-F1
#
_cell.length_a   1.000
_cell.length_b   1.000
_cell.length_c   1.000
_cell.angle_alpha   90.00
_cell.angle_beta   90.00
_cell.angle_gamma   90.00
#
_symmetry.space_group_name_H-M   'P 1'
#
loop_
_entity.id
_entity.type
_entity.pdbx_description
1 polymer ?
#
loop_
_entity_poly.entity_id
_entity_poly.type
_entity_poly.pdbx_seq_one_letter_code
_entity_poly.pdbx_strand_id
1 'polypeptide(L)'
;MKKEIYINESMGETRIAILEDDRLVEVYIEKQGQQRMVGNIYKGIVENVIPGMQAAFVDIGFSINAFLPFSEIQNSSFLPDVILESDSSDSKDANSDRNVELKSGQEIFVQVIKEPFASKGPRVTTEISLPGRFLVLVPEVNYVGISKKIWDKYE
;
A
#
# COMPACT_ATOMS: atom_id res chain seq x y z
N MET A 1 30.16 -9.40 -13.76
CA MET A 1 29.56 -8.10 -13.43
C MET A 1 29.73 -7.90 -11.94
N LYS A 2 30.63 -7.01 -11.54
CA LYS A 2 30.88 -6.66 -10.14
C LYS A 2 29.86 -5.61 -9.74
N LYS A 3 29.08 -5.88 -8.69
CA LYS A 3 28.13 -4.93 -8.10
C LYS A 3 28.60 -4.53 -6.72
N GLU A 4 28.69 -3.23 -6.46
CA GLU A 4 29.08 -2.69 -5.17
C GLU A 4 28.05 -1.65 -4.71
N ILE A 5 27.74 -1.68 -3.41
CA ILE A 5 26.85 -0.72 -2.78
C ILE A 5 27.67 0.06 -1.76
N TYR A 6 27.74 1.37 -1.95
CA TYR A 6 28.41 2.29 -1.05
C TYR A 6 27.36 3.05 -0.26
N ILE A 7 27.43 2.96 1.06
CA ILE A 7 26.52 3.65 1.97
C ILE A 7 27.33 4.71 2.72
N ASN A 8 26.89 5.95 2.63
CA ASN A 8 27.43 7.06 3.39
C ASN A 8 26.34 7.71 4.22
N GLU A 9 26.48 7.65 5.54
CA GLU A 9 25.63 8.32 6.50
C GLU A 9 26.35 9.55 7.05
N SER A 10 25.69 10.70 7.02
CA SER A 10 26.23 11.96 7.55
C SER A 10 25.13 12.75 8.29
N MET A 11 25.51 13.82 8.98
CA MET A 11 24.55 14.69 9.69
C MET A 11 23.55 15.27 8.68
N GLY A 12 22.31 14.78 8.70
CA GLY A 12 21.20 15.30 7.91
C GLY A 12 20.89 14.54 6.60
N GLU A 13 21.76 13.64 6.12
CA GLU A 13 21.50 12.85 4.92
C GLU A 13 22.17 11.48 4.90
N THR A 14 21.46 10.51 4.34
CA THR A 14 21.95 9.17 3.98
C THR A 14 22.04 9.08 2.46
N ARG A 15 23.20 8.64 1.96
CA ARG A 15 23.48 8.50 0.54
C ARG A 15 23.85 7.06 0.22
N ILE A 16 23.23 6.51 -0.81
CA ILE A 16 23.52 5.17 -1.32
C ILE A 16 23.92 5.30 -2.78
N ALA A 17 25.09 4.80 -3.14
CA ALA A 17 25.56 4.71 -4.52
C ALA A 17 25.71 3.24 -4.93
N ILE A 18 25.13 2.89 -6.07
CA ILE A 18 25.27 1.55 -6.66
C ILE A 18 26.22 1.67 -7.86
N LEU A 19 27.29 0.88 -7.82
CA LEU A 19 28.26 0.79 -8.91
C LEU A 19 28.14 -0.58 -9.60
N GLU A 20 28.21 -0.56 -10.91
CA GLU A 20 28.32 -1.74 -11.78
C GLU A 20 29.62 -1.63 -12.59
N ASP A 21 30.53 -2.59 -12.40
CA ASP A 21 31.85 -2.61 -13.04
C ASP A 21 32.58 -1.24 -12.94
N ASP A 22 32.63 -0.74 -11.69
CA ASP A 22 33.22 0.54 -11.28
C ASP A 22 32.58 1.80 -11.91
N ARG A 23 31.42 1.67 -12.56
CA ARG A 23 30.60 2.79 -13.08
C ARG A 23 29.41 3.03 -12.16
N LEU A 24 29.20 4.29 -11.79
CA LEU A 24 28.03 4.70 -11.03
C LEU A 24 26.75 4.54 -11.89
N VAL A 25 25.79 3.75 -11.42
CA VAL A 25 24.53 3.50 -12.13
C VAL A 25 23.29 4.09 -11.44
N GLU A 26 23.25 4.07 -10.10
CA GLU A 26 22.13 4.58 -9.33
C GLU A 26 22.63 5.35 -8.09
N VAL A 27 21.95 6.43 -7.71
CA VAL A 27 22.20 7.21 -6.49
C VAL A 27 20.88 7.46 -5.78
N TYR A 28 20.83 7.13 -4.49
CA TYR A 28 19.74 7.46 -3.60
C TYR A 28 20.23 8.45 -2.55
N ILE A 29 19.44 9.49 -2.30
CA ILE A 29 19.72 10.49 -1.26
C ILE A 29 18.45 10.64 -0.43
N GLU A 30 18.56 10.31 0.85
CA GLU A 30 17.50 10.46 1.84
C GLU A 30 17.89 11.53 2.85
N LYS A 31 17.04 12.55 3.04
CA LYS A 31 17.27 13.62 4.03
C LYS A 31 16.56 13.29 5.34
N GLN A 32 17.21 13.60 6.46
CA GLN A 32 16.59 13.46 7.77
C GLN A 32 15.31 14.30 7.87
N GLY A 33 14.25 13.71 8.44
CA GLY A 33 12.95 14.37 8.63
C GLY A 33 11.95 14.23 7.47
N GLN A 34 12.36 13.71 6.30
CA GLN A 34 11.44 13.35 5.22
C GLN A 34 11.09 11.85 5.27
N GLN A 35 10.49 11.39 6.36
CA GLN A 35 9.93 10.05 6.39
C GLN A 35 8.62 10.03 5.58
N ARG A 36 8.63 9.27 4.48
CA ARG A 36 7.42 8.96 3.72
C ARG A 36 6.76 7.75 4.36
N MET A 37 5.46 7.81 4.57
CA MET A 37 4.68 6.68 5.07
C MET A 37 4.08 5.88 3.93
N VAL A 38 3.90 6.45 2.74
CA VAL A 38 3.32 5.74 1.59
C VAL A 38 4.10 4.47 1.28
N GLY A 39 3.38 3.35 1.20
CA GLY A 39 3.93 2.01 1.00
C GLY A 39 4.22 1.25 2.29
N ASN A 40 4.33 1.91 3.45
CA ASN A 40 4.51 1.23 4.73
C ASN A 40 3.29 0.34 5.03
N ILE A 41 3.58 -0.83 5.59
CA ILE A 41 2.59 -1.82 6.00
C ILE A 41 2.59 -1.88 7.52
N TYR A 42 1.40 -1.79 8.11
CA TYR A 42 1.21 -1.86 9.55
C TYR A 42 0.24 -2.99 9.89
N LYS A 43 0.47 -3.63 11.03
CA LYS A 43 -0.56 -4.39 11.73
C LYS A 43 -1.31 -3.42 12.64
N GLY A 44 -2.49 -3.01 12.22
CA GLY A 44 -3.32 -2.04 12.94
C GLY A 44 -4.47 -2.70 13.68
N ILE A 45 -5.09 -1.94 14.58
CA ILE A 45 -6.29 -2.34 15.32
C ILE A 45 -7.45 -1.46 14.86
N VAL A 46 -8.56 -2.08 14.47
CA VAL A 46 -9.77 -1.35 14.06
C VAL A 46 -10.35 -0.67 15.28
N GLU A 47 -10.33 0.66 15.33
CA GLU A 47 -10.86 1.40 16.47
C GLU A 47 -12.38 1.53 16.35
N ASN A 48 -12.86 1.96 15.19
CA ASN A 48 -14.27 2.17 14.93
C ASN A 48 -14.64 1.88 13.46
N VAL A 49 -15.86 1.41 13.27
CA VAL A 49 -16.47 1.17 11.96
C VAL A 49 -17.68 2.08 11.85
N ILE A 50 -17.75 2.90 10.80
CA ILE A 50 -18.79 3.91 10.60
C ILE A 50 -19.50 3.62 9.26
N PRO A 51 -20.56 2.79 9.25
CA PRO A 51 -21.27 2.42 8.03
C PRO A 51 -21.85 3.63 7.28
N GLY A 52 -22.35 4.64 8.00
CA GLY A 52 -22.88 5.86 7.40
C GLY A 52 -21.84 6.70 6.63
N MET A 53 -20.55 6.48 6.89
CA MET A 53 -19.43 7.08 6.15
C MET A 53 -18.79 6.09 5.17
N GLN A 54 -19.24 4.84 5.14
CA GLN A 54 -18.63 3.75 4.36
C GLN A 54 -17.12 3.63 4.62
N ALA A 55 -16.73 3.66 5.90
CA ALA A 55 -15.34 3.63 6.32
C ALA A 55 -15.14 3.08 7.74
N ALA A 56 -13.90 2.69 8.04
CA ALA A 56 -13.40 2.39 9.36
C ALA A 56 -12.17 3.26 9.67
N PHE A 57 -11.86 3.47 10.95
CA PHE A 57 -10.55 3.96 11.34
C PHE A 57 -9.74 2.87 12.04
N VAL A 58 -8.44 2.90 11.76
CA VAL A 58 -7.48 1.89 12.18
C VAL A 58 -6.36 2.59 12.92
N ASP A 59 -6.16 2.22 14.17
CA ASP A 59 -4.98 2.62 14.93
C ASP A 59 -3.77 1.86 14.37
N ILE A 60 -2.77 2.61 13.93
CA ILE A 60 -1.51 2.11 13.38
C ILE A 60 -0.30 2.58 14.22
N GLY A 61 -0.54 3.07 15.44
CA GLY A 61 0.50 3.53 16.37
C GLY A 61 0.94 4.98 16.18
N PHE A 62 0.13 5.80 15.51
CA PHE A 62 0.40 7.23 15.29
C PHE A 62 -0.62 8.10 16.02
N SER A 63 -0.36 9.41 16.11
CA SER A 63 -1.21 10.36 16.84
C SER A 63 -2.62 10.53 16.25
N ILE A 64 -2.83 10.14 14.99
CA ILE A 64 -4.12 10.20 14.31
C ILE A 64 -4.34 8.87 13.58
N ASN A 65 -5.49 8.26 13.80
CA ASN A 65 -5.85 6.98 13.18
C ASN A 65 -5.86 7.07 11.65
N ALA A 66 -5.52 5.95 11.03
CA ALA A 66 -5.63 5.79 9.60
C ALA A 66 -7.09 5.69 9.18
N PHE A 67 -7.42 6.28 8.03
CA PHE A 67 -8.72 6.20 7.40
C PHE A 67 -8.75 5.07 6.38
N LEU A 68 -9.63 4.09 6.60
CA LEU A 68 -9.85 2.93 5.73
C LEU A 68 -11.26 3.01 5.10
N PRO A 69 -11.40 3.50 3.86
CA PRO A 69 -12.66 3.43 3.13
C PRO A 69 -13.07 1.98 2.84
N PHE A 70 -14.36 1.68 2.82
CA PHE A 70 -14.85 0.33 2.47
C PHE A 70 -14.50 -0.07 1.02
N SER A 71 -14.31 0.90 0.13
CA SER A 71 -13.81 0.65 -1.23
C SER A 71 -12.36 0.18 -1.29
N GLU A 72 -11.59 0.37 -0.22
CA GLU A 72 -10.19 -0.08 -0.08
C GLU A 72 -10.08 -1.38 0.73
N ILE A 73 -11.21 -2.04 0.99
CA ILE A 73 -11.26 -3.35 1.64
C ILE A 73 -11.48 -4.36 0.52
N GLN A 74 -10.40 -5.04 0.15
CA GLN A 74 -10.35 -6.01 -0.94
C GLN A 74 -10.04 -7.42 -0.44
N ASN A 75 -9.63 -7.56 0.82
CA ASN A 75 -9.39 -8.86 1.42
C ASN A 75 -10.73 -9.61 1.58
N SER A 76 -10.83 -10.76 0.94
CA SER A 76 -12.02 -11.62 0.93
C SER A 76 -12.49 -12.03 2.31
N SER A 77 -11.59 -12.07 3.31
CA SER A 77 -11.92 -12.42 4.70
C SER A 77 -12.85 -11.40 5.38
N PHE A 78 -12.99 -10.20 4.82
CA PHE A 78 -13.84 -9.13 5.37
C PHE A 78 -15.07 -8.84 4.50
N LEU A 79 -15.25 -9.63 3.44
CA LEU A 79 -16.36 -9.51 2.51
C LEU A 79 -17.23 -10.77 2.62
N PRO A 80 -18.57 -10.66 2.57
CA PRO A 80 -19.43 -11.82 2.58
C PRO A 80 -19.21 -12.69 1.32
N ASP A 81 -19.29 -14.01 1.48
CA ASP A 81 -19.00 -15.03 0.45
C ASP A 81 -19.68 -14.78 -0.92
N VAL A 82 -20.81 -14.07 -0.91
CA VAL A 82 -21.61 -13.76 -2.11
C VAL A 82 -20.91 -12.78 -3.07
N ILE A 83 -19.94 -12.00 -2.60
CA ILE A 83 -19.22 -11.00 -3.42
C ILE A 83 -18.01 -11.62 -4.16
N LEU A 84 -17.59 -12.83 -3.77
CA LEU A 84 -16.41 -13.50 -4.34
C LEU A 84 -16.63 -14.04 -5.76
N GLU A 85 -17.88 -14.15 -6.22
CA GLU A 85 -18.22 -14.68 -7.56
C GLU A 85 -18.28 -13.61 -8.65
N SER A 86 -18.22 -12.31 -8.32
CA SER A 86 -18.16 -11.25 -9.33
C SER A 86 -16.72 -10.96 -9.75
N ASP A 87 -16.12 -11.92 -10.43
CA ASP A 87 -14.86 -11.75 -11.14
C ASP A 87 -14.99 -10.65 -12.21
N SER A 88 -14.01 -9.75 -12.25
CA SER A 88 -13.50 -9.15 -13.49
C SER A 88 -14.49 -8.41 -14.41
N SER A 89 -15.05 -7.27 -13.98
CA SER A 89 -15.36 -6.21 -14.95
C SER A 89 -15.55 -4.85 -14.27
N ASP A 90 -14.89 -3.85 -14.84
CA ASP A 90 -15.09 -2.41 -14.73
C ASP A 90 -16.40 -1.94 -14.05
N SER A 91 -16.44 -1.99 -12.72
CA SER A 91 -17.46 -1.32 -11.93
C SER A 91 -16.78 -0.46 -10.88
N LYS A 92 -16.28 0.70 -11.34
CA LYS A 92 -16.04 1.87 -10.50
C LYS A 92 -17.37 2.47 -10.01
N ASP A 93 -18.30 1.64 -9.56
CA ASP A 93 -19.48 2.10 -8.88
C ASP A 93 -19.09 2.38 -7.44
N ALA A 94 -18.63 3.61 -7.23
CA ALA A 94 -18.24 4.18 -5.94
C ALA A 94 -19.43 4.34 -4.96
N ASN A 95 -20.51 3.56 -5.12
CA ASN A 95 -21.78 3.81 -4.46
C ASN A 95 -22.64 2.57 -4.22
N SER A 96 -22.11 1.34 -4.31
CA SER A 96 -22.80 0.20 -3.72
C SER A 96 -22.44 0.12 -2.24
N ASP A 97 -23.47 0.03 -1.40
CA ASP A 97 -23.38 -0.19 0.04
C ASP A 97 -22.62 -1.51 0.26
N ARG A 98 -21.29 -1.42 0.38
CA ARG A 98 -20.45 -2.60 0.56
C ARG A 98 -20.67 -3.06 1.99
N ASN A 99 -21.38 -4.18 2.14
CA ASN A 99 -21.47 -4.87 3.43
C ASN A 99 -20.08 -5.42 3.77
N VAL A 100 -19.38 -4.70 4.63
CA VAL A 100 -18.07 -5.07 5.14
C VAL A 100 -18.22 -5.67 6.54
N GLU A 101 -17.67 -6.86 6.73
CA GLU A 101 -17.63 -7.53 8.03
C GLU A 101 -16.35 -7.16 8.78
N LEU A 102 -16.32 -5.97 9.34
CA LEU A 102 -15.24 -5.49 10.19
C LEU A 102 -15.73 -5.18 11.59
N LYS A 103 -14.95 -5.57 12.60
CA LYS A 103 -15.29 -5.40 14.02
C LYS A 103 -14.28 -4.48 14.70
N SER A 104 -14.75 -3.64 15.62
CA SER A 104 -13.86 -2.89 16.52
C SER A 104 -13.03 -3.88 17.36
N GLY A 105 -11.75 -3.55 17.58
CA GLY A 105 -10.77 -4.39 18.26
C GLY A 105 -10.10 -5.45 17.39
N GLN A 106 -10.53 -5.60 16.13
CA GLN A 106 -9.94 -6.57 15.20
C GLN A 106 -8.57 -6.10 14.71
N GLU A 107 -7.60 -7.01 14.70
CA GLU A 107 -6.29 -6.76 14.10
C GLU A 107 -6.35 -6.98 12.58
N ILE A 108 -5.80 -6.04 11.81
CA ILE A 108 -5.74 -6.13 10.34
C ILE A 108 -4.42 -5.60 9.80
N PHE A 109 -3.98 -6.14 8.67
CA PHE A 109 -2.90 -5.53 7.89
C PHE A 109 -3.45 -4.42 7.02
N VAL A 110 -2.76 -3.29 7.03
CA VAL A 110 -3.09 -2.13 6.20
C VAL A 110 -1.83 -1.54 5.59
N GLN A 111 -1.92 -1.11 4.32
CA GLN A 111 -0.86 -0.39 3.63
C GLN A 111 -1.25 1.07 3.42
N VAL A 112 -0.33 1.99 3.70
CA VAL A 112 -0.55 3.43 3.48
C VAL A 112 -0.48 3.75 1.99
N ILE A 113 -1.57 4.34 1.47
CA ILE A 113 -1.69 4.77 0.08
C ILE A 113 -1.67 6.30 -0.07
N LYS A 114 -1.95 7.04 1.01
CA LYS A 114 -1.77 8.51 1.06
C LYS A 114 -1.24 8.93 2.42
N GLU A 115 -0.27 9.85 2.39
CA GLU A 115 0.28 10.52 3.57
C GLU A 115 -0.83 11.20 4.40
N PRO A 116 -0.64 11.37 5.73
CA PRO A 116 -1.50 12.22 6.52
C PRO A 116 -1.46 13.66 5.99
N PHE A 117 -2.60 14.36 6.09
CA PHE A 117 -2.70 15.74 5.66
C PHE A 117 -3.48 16.58 6.67
N ALA A 118 -2.83 17.61 7.19
CA ALA A 118 -3.36 18.48 8.25
C ALA A 118 -3.85 17.66 9.46
N SER A 119 -5.15 17.70 9.76
CA SER A 119 -5.76 16.94 10.86
C SER A 119 -6.32 15.58 10.44
N LYS A 120 -6.10 15.15 9.20
CA LYS A 120 -6.54 13.85 8.69
C LYS A 120 -5.38 12.86 8.74
N GLY A 121 -5.62 11.70 9.33
CA GLY A 121 -4.67 10.59 9.32
C GLY A 121 -4.41 10.06 7.91
N PRO A 122 -3.44 9.14 7.76
CA PRO A 122 -3.13 8.54 6.47
C PRO A 122 -4.32 7.76 5.92
N ARG A 123 -4.43 7.70 4.59
CA ARG A 123 -5.38 6.78 3.94
C ARG A 123 -4.71 5.44 3.74
N VAL A 124 -5.41 4.37 4.06
CA VAL A 124 -4.90 3.01 3.95
C VAL A 124 -5.82 2.09 3.13
N THR A 125 -5.28 0.94 2.74
CA THR A 125 -5.97 -0.16 2.05
C THR A 125 -5.63 -1.49 2.70
N THR A 126 -6.51 -2.49 2.58
CA THR A 126 -6.19 -3.88 2.96
C THR A 126 -5.50 -4.63 1.81
N GLU A 127 -5.52 -4.10 0.58
CA GLU A 127 -4.84 -4.70 -0.56
C GLU A 127 -3.34 -4.45 -0.48
N ILE A 128 -2.61 -5.39 0.12
CA ILE A 128 -1.17 -5.26 0.27
C ILE A 128 -0.47 -5.46 -1.08
N SER A 129 0.29 -4.45 -1.49
CA SER A 129 1.12 -4.48 -2.71
C SER A 129 2.61 -4.44 -2.37
N LEU A 130 3.36 -5.35 -2.96
CA LEU A 130 4.81 -5.50 -2.78
C LEU A 130 5.51 -5.28 -4.13
N PRO A 131 5.85 -4.02 -4.47
CA PRO A 131 6.52 -3.71 -5.72
C PRO A 131 7.99 -4.14 -5.67
N GLY A 132 8.38 -5.00 -6.61
CA GLY A 132 9.78 -5.33 -6.93
C GLY A 132 10.27 -4.57 -8.16
N ARG A 133 11.46 -4.93 -8.65
CA ARG A 133 12.06 -4.27 -9.83
C ARG A 133 11.28 -4.51 -11.13
N PHE A 134 10.71 -5.70 -11.29
CA PHE A 134 10.05 -6.13 -12.55
C PHE A 134 8.60 -6.61 -12.37
N LEU A 135 8.20 -6.89 -11.13
CA LEU A 135 6.90 -7.44 -10.79
C LEU A 135 6.34 -6.72 -9.57
N VAL A 136 5.02 -6.67 -9.46
CA VAL A 136 4.31 -6.26 -8.25
C VAL A 136 3.55 -7.47 -7.75
N LEU A 137 3.86 -7.94 -6.54
CA LEU A 137 3.11 -9.02 -5.91
C LEU A 137 1.94 -8.43 -5.12
N VAL A 138 0.74 -8.94 -5.37
CA VAL A 138 -0.47 -8.62 -4.60
C VAL A 138 -1.01 -9.95 -4.06
N PRO A 139 -0.65 -10.37 -2.83
CA PRO A 139 -0.83 -11.75 -2.38
C PRO A 139 -2.27 -12.28 -2.35
N GLU A 140 -3.24 -11.41 -2.13
CA GLU A 140 -4.65 -11.78 -1.91
C GLU A 140 -5.52 -11.58 -3.15
N VAL A 141 -4.92 -11.23 -4.28
CA VAL A 141 -5.62 -10.94 -5.53
C VAL A 141 -5.35 -12.05 -6.54
N ASN A 142 -6.41 -12.67 -7.03
CA ASN A 142 -6.34 -13.71 -8.06
C ASN A 142 -6.35 -13.10 -9.48
N TYR A 143 -5.42 -12.19 -9.76
CA TYR A 143 -5.31 -11.52 -11.05
C TYR A 143 -3.84 -11.32 -11.44
N VAL A 144 -3.54 -11.58 -12.72
CA VAL A 144 -2.24 -11.26 -13.32
C VAL A 144 -2.44 -10.17 -14.35
N GLY A 145 -1.78 -9.03 -14.13
CA GLY A 145 -1.78 -7.90 -15.04
C GLY A 145 -0.42 -7.70 -15.70
N ILE A 146 -0.43 -7.27 -16.96
CA ILE A 146 0.76 -6.77 -17.66
C ILE A 146 0.67 -5.26 -17.71
N SER A 147 1.79 -4.57 -17.52
CA SER A 147 1.85 -3.11 -17.63
C SER A 147 1.29 -2.66 -18.98
N LYS A 148 0.35 -1.70 -18.97
CA LYS A 148 -0.20 -1.09 -20.19
C LYS A 148 0.86 -0.38 -21.06
N LYS A 149 2.06 -0.19 -20.52
CA LYS A 149 3.22 0.35 -21.24
C LYS A 149 3.99 -0.73 -22.00
N ILE A 150 3.64 -2.01 -21.87
CA ILE A 150 4.19 -3.11 -22.66
C ILE A 150 3.19 -3.35 -23.79
N TRP A 151 3.57 -2.92 -25.01
CA TRP A 151 2.73 -3.04 -26.21
C TRP A 151 3.22 -4.12 -27.16
N ASP A 152 4.47 -4.56 -27.04
CA ASP A 152 5.02 -5.63 -27.87
C ASP A 152 4.82 -6.99 -27.20
N LYS A 153 4.35 -7.95 -28.00
CA LYS A 153 4.04 -9.31 -27.55
C LYS A 153 5.26 -10.24 -27.68
N TYR A 154 6.37 -9.75 -28.25
CA TYR A 154 7.52 -10.57 -28.68
C TYR A 154 8.90 -10.08 -28.22
N GLU A 155 9.00 -9.12 -27.29
CA GLU A 155 10.25 -8.83 -26.55
C GLU A 155 10.37 -9.67 -25.26
#